data_AF-A0A940R8B1-F1
#
_entry.id   AF-A0A940R8B1-F1
#
_cell.length_a   1.000
_cell.length_b   1.000
_cell.length_c   1.000
_cell.angle_alpha   90.00
_cell.angle_beta   90.00
_cell.angle_gamma   90.00
#
_symmetry.space_group_name_H-M   'P 1'
#
loop_
_entity.id
_entity.type
_entity.pdbx_description
1 polymer ?
#
loop_
_entity_poly.entity_id
_entity_poly.type
_entity_poly.pdbx_seq_one_letter_code
_entity_poly.pdbx_strand_id
1 'polypeptide(L)'
;MDPFEEFEFKPLTDGLGFHKKKTAAKPEVEADSFTASPSIIKSQGLELIDEGSIDPLRPPLPRKKSTSQIPTAPGSLTEVGGDGSSSSAAVDEILKTLQKNRRFEFDENKAKTKITATATKEEYKKTVWSFSAALLDGMLVVAASLLCMILLLLITKVDLIANLTHPDDQFMIYFATASIFAGVSFIYLTVNRMFMGATPGEWAFDQRVGQPEETPTGLYGLKVAARSALVVLTGFIVLPILSVLFNKDVAGQITGARLMRKA
;
A
#
# COMPACT_ATOMS: atom_id res chain seq x y z
N MET A 1 15.50 24.43 -41.46
CA MET A 1 14.91 24.80 -40.16
C MET A 1 14.48 23.50 -39.52
N ASP A 2 15.18 23.12 -38.45
CA ASP A 2 15.02 21.83 -37.78
C ASP A 2 13.92 21.97 -36.71
N PRO A 3 12.78 21.26 -36.82
CA PRO A 3 11.64 21.42 -35.90
C PRO A 3 11.88 20.87 -34.49
N PHE A 4 13.10 20.44 -34.17
CA PHE A 4 13.50 19.88 -32.89
C PHE A 4 14.39 20.79 -32.03
N GLU A 5 14.79 21.98 -32.51
CA GLU A 5 15.53 22.97 -31.71
C GLU A 5 14.66 23.77 -30.73
N GLU A 6 13.32 23.69 -30.80
CA GLU A 6 12.42 24.51 -29.99
C GLU A 6 12.00 23.88 -28.65
N PHE A 7 12.49 22.68 -28.31
CA PHE A 7 12.22 22.02 -27.03
C PHE A 7 13.45 21.96 -26.13
N GLU A 8 14.03 23.14 -25.84
CA GLU A 8 14.98 23.28 -24.74
C GLU A 8 14.22 23.37 -23.40
N PHE A 9 14.31 22.30 -22.60
CA PHE A 9 13.64 22.21 -21.30
C PHE A 9 14.27 23.19 -20.31
N LYS A 10 13.62 24.33 -20.09
CA LYS A 10 13.90 25.17 -18.92
C LYS A 10 13.47 24.43 -17.65
N PRO A 11 14.33 24.36 -16.62
CA PRO A 11 13.94 23.75 -15.36
C PRO A 11 12.77 24.51 -14.72
N LEU A 12 11.77 23.75 -14.23
CA LEU A 12 10.51 24.21 -13.62
C LEU A 12 10.66 25.04 -12.33
N THR A 13 11.87 25.49 -12.00
CA THR A 13 12.17 26.24 -10.78
C THR A 13 12.27 27.76 -10.99
N ASP A 14 12.19 28.24 -12.24
CA ASP A 14 12.48 29.63 -12.61
C ASP A 14 11.30 30.60 -12.37
N GLY A 15 10.60 30.42 -11.24
CA GLY A 15 9.47 31.25 -10.83
C GLY A 15 9.15 31.18 -9.32
N LEU A 16 9.89 30.40 -8.54
CA LEU A 16 9.74 30.33 -7.09
C LEU A 16 10.95 31.03 -6.44
N GLY A 17 10.78 32.32 -6.14
CA GLY A 17 11.81 33.25 -5.73
C GLY A 17 12.62 32.85 -4.49
N PHE A 18 13.59 31.95 -4.67
CA PHE A 18 14.61 31.63 -3.70
C PHE A 18 16.00 31.88 -4.30
N HIS A 19 16.30 33.15 -4.56
CA HIS A 19 17.68 33.57 -4.82
C HIS A 19 18.51 33.50 -3.52
N LYS A 20 19.14 32.35 -3.26
CA LYS A 20 20.35 32.32 -2.45
C LYS A 20 21.54 32.52 -3.38
N LYS A 21 22.10 33.73 -3.37
CA LYS A 21 23.43 34.03 -3.95
C LYS A 21 24.44 33.01 -3.41
N LYS A 22 24.98 32.17 -4.29
CA LYS A 22 26.27 31.51 -4.06
C LYS A 22 27.22 31.88 -5.18
N THR A 23 28.27 32.57 -4.76
CA THR A 23 29.44 32.99 -5.51
C THR A 23 30.14 31.79 -6.15
N ALA A 24 30.64 32.02 -7.36
CA ALA A 24 31.33 31.08 -8.22
C ALA A 24 32.61 30.48 -7.61
N ALA A 25 32.88 29.22 -7.96
CA ALA A 25 34.24 28.70 -8.17
C ALA A 25 34.18 27.43 -9.04
N LYS A 26 34.74 27.52 -10.26
CA LYS A 26 35.37 26.42 -11.03
C LYS A 26 36.84 26.32 -10.56
N PRO A 27 37.62 25.23 -10.78
CA PRO A 27 37.75 24.41 -12.01
C PRO A 27 37.80 22.86 -11.78
N GLU A 28 37.45 22.01 -12.77
CA GLU A 28 38.33 21.11 -13.61
C GLU A 28 39.29 20.19 -12.81
N VAL A 29 39.57 18.89 -13.08
CA VAL A 29 39.32 17.92 -14.17
C VAL A 29 39.79 16.52 -13.67
N GLU A 30 39.31 15.44 -14.32
CA GLU A 30 39.87 14.06 -14.45
C GLU A 30 39.71 12.93 -13.39
N ALA A 31 39.02 11.88 -13.87
CA ALA A 31 39.39 10.46 -13.98
C ALA A 31 39.70 9.55 -12.77
N ASP A 32 39.02 8.38 -12.87
CA ASP A 32 39.39 7.02 -12.48
C ASP A 32 39.20 6.43 -11.06
N SER A 33 38.73 5.18 -11.13
CA SER A 33 38.92 4.05 -10.22
C SER A 33 37.85 3.71 -9.15
N PHE A 34 37.29 2.52 -9.37
CA PHE A 34 36.70 1.57 -8.43
C PHE A 34 37.38 1.51 -7.04
N THR A 35 36.59 1.33 -5.98
CA THR A 35 36.71 0.20 -5.02
C THR A 35 35.57 0.19 -3.99
N ALA A 36 35.19 -1.01 -3.55
CA ALA A 36 34.08 -1.29 -2.67
C ALA A 36 34.52 -1.63 -1.23
N SER A 37 33.62 -1.36 -0.27
CA SER A 37 33.44 -1.99 1.06
C SER A 37 34.26 -1.42 2.26
N PRO A 38 33.90 -1.75 3.53
CA PRO A 38 32.66 -1.39 4.23
C PRO A 38 32.90 -0.87 5.68
N SER A 39 31.81 -0.42 6.33
CA SER A 39 31.59 -0.22 7.78
C SER A 39 32.28 0.97 8.49
N ILE A 40 31.51 1.71 9.29
CA ILE A 40 31.67 1.87 10.77
C ILE A 40 30.74 2.97 11.29
N ILE A 41 29.99 2.58 12.32
CA ILE A 41 29.16 3.38 13.22
C ILE A 41 30.08 4.19 14.16
N LYS A 42 29.82 5.49 14.39
CA LYS A 42 29.51 6.13 15.72
C LYS A 42 29.84 7.63 15.76
N SER A 43 28.83 8.40 16.17
CA SER A 43 28.86 9.56 17.10
C SER A 43 29.87 10.71 16.91
N GLN A 44 29.32 11.88 16.59
CA GLN A 44 29.58 13.23 17.14
C GLN A 44 28.58 14.14 16.39
N GLY A 45 27.69 14.97 16.95
CA GLY A 45 27.58 15.61 18.24
C GLY A 45 27.25 17.09 17.98
N LEU A 46 25.99 17.52 18.24
CA LEU A 46 25.47 18.89 18.51
C LEU A 46 25.95 20.07 17.62
N GLU A 47 25.11 20.92 17.02
CA GLU A 47 24.18 21.86 17.67
C GLU A 47 23.16 22.48 16.69
N LEU A 48 22.00 22.85 17.25
CA LEU A 48 21.10 23.96 16.90
C LEU A 48 20.78 24.23 15.41
N ILE A 49 19.55 23.88 15.01
CA ILE A 49 18.53 24.86 14.60
C ILE A 49 17.18 24.31 15.05
N ASP A 50 16.61 25.02 16.01
CA ASP A 50 15.30 24.83 16.61
C ASP A 50 14.31 25.67 15.80
N GLU A 51 13.56 25.06 14.87
CA GLU A 51 12.35 25.66 14.29
C GLU A 51 11.30 24.58 13.98
N GLY A 52 10.35 24.43 14.92
CA GLY A 52 8.92 24.38 14.60
C GLY A 52 8.38 23.18 13.82
N SER A 53 8.58 21.95 14.30
CA SER A 53 7.72 20.83 13.87
C SER A 53 6.47 20.75 14.76
N ILE A 54 5.35 21.23 14.23
CA ILE A 54 4.03 21.04 14.81
C ILE A 54 3.58 19.63 14.43
N ASP A 55 3.54 18.74 15.42
CA ASP A 55 3.10 17.35 15.28
C ASP A 55 1.64 17.27 14.76
N PRO A 56 1.39 16.71 13.56
CA PRO A 56 0.06 16.64 12.96
C PRO A 56 -0.88 15.62 13.64
N LEU A 57 -0.41 14.89 14.65
CA LEU A 57 -1.22 13.89 15.37
C LEU A 57 -1.64 14.34 16.77
N ARG A 58 -1.41 15.60 17.14
CA ARG A 58 -1.87 16.13 18.43
C ARG A 58 -3.31 16.67 18.30
N PRO A 59 -4.33 16.03 18.90
CA PRO A 59 -5.68 16.57 18.90
C PRO A 59 -5.71 17.91 19.66
N PRO A 60 -6.45 18.92 19.17
CA PRO A 60 -6.47 20.24 19.80
C PRO A 60 -7.11 20.14 21.19
N LEU A 61 -6.39 20.64 22.20
CA LEU A 61 -6.92 20.81 23.56
C LEU A 61 -8.19 21.70 23.54
N PRO A 62 -9.20 21.43 24.38
CA PRO A 62 -10.42 22.23 24.42
C PRO A 62 -10.11 23.65 24.92
N ARG A 63 -10.23 24.65 24.04
CA ARG A 63 -10.25 26.06 24.43
C ARG A 63 -11.56 26.34 25.16
N LYS A 64 -11.49 26.51 26.48
CA LYS A 64 -12.57 27.03 27.32
C LYS A 64 -12.89 28.46 26.86
N LYS A 65 -13.98 28.64 26.10
CA LYS A 65 -14.50 29.98 25.77
C LYS A 65 -15.15 30.55 27.03
N SER A 66 -14.52 31.59 27.58
CA SER A 66 -15.18 32.53 28.48
C SER A 66 -16.18 33.35 27.66
N THR A 67 -17.47 33.22 27.96
CA THR A 67 -18.46 34.22 27.57
C THR A 67 -19.40 34.40 28.75
N SER A 68 -19.28 35.57 29.36
CA SER A 68 -20.14 36.13 30.38
C SER A 68 -21.58 36.23 29.85
N GLN A 69 -22.56 35.79 30.64
CA GLN A 69 -23.91 36.34 30.63
C GLN A 69 -24.60 36.09 31.98
N ILE A 70 -24.77 37.19 32.73
CA ILE A 70 -25.79 37.44 33.77
C ILE A 70 -27.11 37.63 33.00
N PRO A 71 -28.32 37.17 33.42
CA PRO A 71 -29.01 37.54 34.67
C PRO A 71 -29.85 36.37 35.27
N THR A 72 -30.59 36.38 36.38
CA THR A 72 -31.22 37.39 37.24
C THR A 72 -31.56 36.66 38.56
N ALA A 73 -31.48 37.32 39.72
CA ALA A 73 -32.15 36.84 40.93
C ALA A 73 -33.68 37.02 40.81
N PRO A 74 -34.49 36.29 41.60
CA PRO A 74 -34.97 36.92 42.83
C PRO A 74 -35.08 35.98 44.04
N GLY A 75 -34.56 36.47 45.17
CA GLY A 75 -35.22 36.48 46.47
C GLY A 75 -35.59 35.17 47.17
N SER A 76 -34.88 34.87 48.25
CA SER A 76 -35.49 34.57 49.55
C SER A 76 -34.41 34.60 50.64
N LEU A 77 -34.50 35.63 51.49
CA LEU A 77 -33.77 35.76 52.75
C LEU A 77 -34.17 34.64 53.71
N THR A 78 -33.20 33.99 54.36
CA THR A 78 -33.30 33.64 55.79
C THR A 78 -31.91 33.37 56.37
N GLU A 79 -31.53 34.26 57.29
CA GLU A 79 -30.76 34.10 58.52
C GLU A 79 -29.50 33.21 58.63
N VAL A 80 -28.42 33.90 59.02
CA VAL A 80 -27.64 33.70 60.26
C VAL A 80 -27.08 32.30 60.57
N GLY A 81 -25.75 32.25 60.64
CA GLY A 81 -25.06 31.45 61.66
C GLY A 81 -24.12 30.35 61.15
N GLY A 82 -22.86 30.45 61.58
CA GLY A 82 -21.93 29.35 61.90
C GLY A 82 -22.00 28.04 61.12
N ASP A 83 -20.92 27.74 60.39
CA ASP A 83 -20.03 26.61 60.67
C ASP A 83 -19.34 26.14 59.38
N GLY A 84 -18.00 26.00 59.45
CA GLY A 84 -17.11 25.59 58.37
C GLY A 84 -17.23 24.12 57.95
N SER A 85 -18.46 23.61 57.84
CA SER A 85 -18.79 22.22 57.48
C SER A 85 -19.34 22.09 56.04
N SER A 86 -19.84 23.16 55.44
CA SER A 86 -20.48 23.12 54.10
C SER A 86 -19.49 23.10 52.93
N SER A 87 -18.27 23.60 53.12
CA SER A 87 -17.22 23.57 52.08
C SER A 87 -16.68 22.16 51.85
N SER A 88 -16.60 21.32 52.89
CA SER A 88 -16.17 19.92 52.74
C SER A 88 -17.20 19.10 51.97
N ALA A 89 -18.50 19.32 52.24
CA ALA A 89 -19.57 18.61 51.53
C ALA A 89 -19.61 18.96 50.03
N ALA A 90 -19.45 20.25 49.69
CA ALA A 90 -19.36 20.69 48.31
C ALA A 90 -18.09 20.17 47.61
N VAL A 91 -16.95 20.15 48.30
CA VAL A 91 -15.69 19.61 47.76
C VAL A 91 -15.76 18.10 47.57
N ASP A 92 -16.39 17.36 48.48
CA ASP A 92 -16.62 15.92 48.35
C ASP A 92 -17.56 15.58 47.20
N GLU A 93 -18.58 16.40 46.96
CA GLU A 93 -19.47 16.25 45.81
C GLU A 93 -18.74 16.56 44.48
N ILE A 94 -17.86 17.56 44.47
CA ILE A 94 -17.00 17.88 43.32
C ILE A 94 -15.98 16.76 43.06
N LEU A 95 -15.34 16.22 44.10
CA LEU A 95 -14.40 15.10 43.96
C LEU A 95 -15.10 13.82 43.48
N LYS A 96 -16.32 13.56 43.98
CA LYS A 96 -17.14 12.42 43.58
C LYS A 96 -17.61 12.53 42.13
N THR A 97 -17.99 13.73 41.67
CA THR A 97 -18.36 13.99 40.27
C THR A 97 -17.16 13.93 39.32
N LEU A 98 -15.98 14.44 39.74
CA LEU A 98 -14.75 14.33 38.96
C LEU A 98 -14.24 12.89 38.84
N GLN A 99 -14.26 12.10 39.92
CA GLN A 99 -13.89 10.68 39.86
C GLN A 99 -14.89 9.86 39.04
N LYS A 100 -16.18 10.18 39.12
CA LYS A 100 -17.23 9.55 38.30
C LYS A 100 -17.04 9.86 36.82
N ASN A 101 -16.82 11.12 36.44
CA ASN A 101 -16.56 11.52 35.05
C ASN A 101 -15.26 10.93 34.50
N ARG A 102 -14.19 10.85 35.32
CA ARG A 102 -12.93 10.23 34.90
C ARG A 102 -13.05 8.72 34.61
N ARG A 103 -13.94 8.00 35.32
CA ARG A 103 -14.21 6.59 35.03
C ARG A 103 -15.02 6.41 33.74
N PHE A 104 -16.00 7.29 33.48
CA PHE A 104 -16.76 7.25 32.23
C PHE A 104 -15.86 7.46 31.00
N GLU A 105 -14.89 8.38 31.04
CA GLU A 105 -13.94 8.56 29.93
C GLU A 105 -13.00 7.36 29.72
N PHE A 106 -12.61 6.66 30.80
CA PHE A 106 -11.72 5.50 30.69
C PHE A 106 -12.47 4.26 30.18
N ASP A 107 -13.73 4.07 30.56
CA ASP A 107 -14.58 3.00 30.02
C ASP A 107 -15.07 3.31 28.60
N GLU A 108 -15.36 4.57 28.27
CA GLU A 108 -15.70 4.98 26.91
C GLU A 108 -14.50 4.85 25.97
N ASN A 109 -13.28 5.18 26.43
CA ASN A 109 -12.07 4.94 25.65
C ASN A 109 -11.70 3.46 25.58
N LYS A 110 -11.93 2.63 26.61
CA LYS A 110 -11.77 1.17 26.50
C LYS A 110 -12.83 0.53 25.61
N ALA A 111 -14.06 1.04 25.62
CA ALA A 111 -15.12 0.62 24.72
C ALA A 111 -14.81 1.05 23.28
N LYS A 112 -14.39 2.28 23.03
CA LYS A 112 -13.94 2.76 21.71
C LYS A 112 -12.68 2.02 21.24
N THR A 113 -11.72 1.74 22.11
CA THR A 113 -10.52 0.94 21.75
C THR A 113 -10.89 -0.53 21.47
N LYS A 114 -11.88 -1.11 22.15
CA LYS A 114 -12.42 -2.44 21.81
C LYS A 114 -13.28 -2.43 20.53
N ILE A 115 -13.99 -1.35 20.23
CA ILE A 115 -14.83 -1.20 19.03
C ILE A 115 -13.96 -0.90 17.79
N THR A 116 -12.84 -0.18 17.94
CA THR A 116 -11.88 0.03 16.84
C THR A 116 -10.93 -1.18 16.65
N ALA A 117 -10.74 -2.02 17.67
CA ALA A 117 -10.05 -3.30 17.55
C ALA A 117 -10.94 -4.44 17.04
N THR A 118 -12.23 -4.18 16.80
CA THR A 118 -13.08 -5.00 15.94
C THR A 118 -13.09 -4.39 14.55
N ALA A 119 -11.91 -4.32 13.91
CA ALA A 119 -11.86 -4.44 12.46
C ALA A 119 -12.70 -5.68 12.14
N THR A 120 -13.87 -5.47 11.51
CA THR A 120 -14.75 -6.52 11.02
C THR A 120 -13.88 -7.64 10.47
N LYS A 121 -13.79 -8.77 11.17
CA LYS A 121 -13.01 -9.92 10.73
C LYS A 121 -13.64 -10.31 9.41
N GLU A 122 -12.99 -9.93 8.31
CA GLU A 122 -13.45 -10.28 6.98
C GLU A 122 -13.48 -11.79 6.92
N GLU A 123 -14.68 -12.36 6.82
CA GLU A 123 -14.84 -13.80 6.77
C GLU A 123 -14.47 -14.25 5.36
N TYR A 124 -13.41 -15.03 5.25
CA TYR A 124 -12.94 -15.54 3.97
C TYR A 124 -13.44 -16.96 3.76
N LYS A 125 -14.20 -17.18 2.70
CA LYS A 125 -14.68 -18.51 2.29
C LYS A 125 -13.77 -19.07 1.21
N LYS A 126 -13.50 -20.38 1.26
CA LYS A 126 -12.78 -21.06 0.19
C LYS A 126 -13.59 -20.96 -1.09
N THR A 127 -12.96 -20.54 -2.18
CA THR A 127 -13.60 -20.39 -3.48
C THR A 127 -12.88 -21.22 -4.53
N VAL A 128 -13.61 -21.53 -5.60
CA VAL A 128 -13.03 -22.04 -6.83
C VAL A 128 -12.63 -20.89 -7.76
N TRP A 129 -11.92 -21.25 -8.82
CA TRP A 129 -11.50 -20.33 -9.87
C TRP A 129 -12.68 -19.58 -10.50
N SER A 130 -12.51 -18.28 -10.75
CA SER A 130 -13.48 -17.44 -11.45
C SER A 130 -13.03 -17.21 -12.90
N PHE A 131 -13.89 -17.59 -13.85
CA PHE A 131 -13.63 -17.35 -15.27
C PHE A 131 -13.50 -15.86 -15.58
N SER A 132 -14.36 -15.03 -15.01
CA SER A 132 -14.36 -13.59 -15.26
C SER A 132 -13.10 -12.91 -14.74
N ALA A 133 -12.59 -13.34 -13.58
CA ALA A 133 -11.34 -12.82 -13.02
C ALA A 133 -10.17 -13.16 -13.95
N ALA A 134 -10.08 -14.42 -14.38
CA ALA A 134 -8.99 -14.87 -15.23
C ALA A 134 -9.06 -14.31 -16.65
N LEU A 135 -10.25 -14.03 -17.18
CA LEU A 135 -10.41 -13.35 -18.47
C LEU A 135 -9.87 -11.92 -18.39
N LEU A 136 -10.18 -11.19 -17.31
CA LEU A 136 -9.67 -9.85 -17.06
C LEU A 136 -8.15 -9.85 -16.95
N ASP A 137 -7.58 -10.75 -16.14
CA ASP A 137 -6.13 -10.92 -16.02
C ASP A 137 -5.50 -11.34 -17.36
N GLY A 138 -6.16 -12.23 -18.10
CA GLY A 138 -5.72 -12.68 -19.41
C GLY A 138 -5.58 -11.53 -20.40
N MET A 139 -6.54 -10.60 -20.42
CA MET A 139 -6.46 -9.39 -21.24
C MET A 139 -5.26 -8.51 -20.84
N LEU A 140 -5.03 -8.33 -19.53
CA LEU A 140 -3.90 -7.52 -19.04
C LEU A 140 -2.54 -8.18 -19.37
N VAL A 141 -2.44 -9.49 -19.22
CA VAL A 141 -1.23 -10.25 -19.56
C VAL A 141 -0.95 -10.22 -21.05
N VAL A 142 -1.98 -10.38 -21.91
CA VAL A 142 -1.83 -10.27 -23.36
C VAL A 142 -1.43 -8.86 -23.76
N ALA A 143 -2.02 -7.82 -23.17
CA ALA A 143 -1.63 -6.43 -23.44
C ALA A 143 -0.16 -6.18 -23.03
N ALA A 144 0.25 -6.66 -21.85
CA ALA A 144 1.62 -6.53 -21.36
C ALA A 144 2.64 -7.33 -22.21
N SER A 145 2.28 -8.51 -22.70
CA SER A 145 3.15 -9.32 -23.55
C SER A 145 3.33 -8.70 -24.92
N LEU A 146 2.26 -8.14 -25.51
CA LEU A 146 2.32 -7.40 -26.77
C LEU A 146 3.19 -6.14 -26.63
N LEU A 147 3.05 -5.40 -25.54
CA LEU A 147 3.91 -4.24 -25.25
C LEU A 147 5.37 -4.67 -25.14
N CYS A 148 5.66 -5.76 -24.42
CA CYS A 148 7.00 -6.30 -24.31
C CYS A 148 7.57 -6.72 -25.68
N MET A 149 6.75 -7.35 -26.53
CA MET A 149 7.14 -7.70 -27.90
C MET A 149 7.48 -6.46 -28.73
N ILE A 150 6.65 -5.41 -28.68
CA ILE A 150 6.91 -4.15 -29.39
C ILE A 150 8.24 -3.54 -28.94
N LEU A 151 8.52 -3.49 -27.64
CA LEU A 151 9.79 -2.98 -27.12
C LEU A 151 10.99 -3.80 -27.61
N LEU A 152 10.88 -5.13 -27.62
CA LEU A 152 11.94 -6.00 -28.13
C LEU A 152 12.20 -5.76 -29.63
N LEU A 153 11.16 -5.58 -30.43
CA LEU A 153 11.29 -5.26 -31.86
C LEU A 153 11.97 -3.91 -32.08
N LEU A 154 11.61 -2.89 -31.28
CA LEU A 154 12.24 -1.58 -31.34
C LEU A 154 13.74 -1.64 -31.00
N ILE A 155 14.12 -2.43 -29.99
CA ILE A 155 15.51 -2.57 -29.54
C ILE A 155 16.32 -3.40 -30.53
N THR A 156 15.78 -4.55 -30.94
CA THR A 156 16.48 -5.49 -31.82
C THR A 156 16.50 -5.04 -33.28
N LYS A 157 15.69 -4.03 -33.63
CA LYS A 157 15.49 -3.56 -35.01
C LYS A 157 15.15 -4.70 -35.98
N VAL A 158 14.49 -5.75 -35.48
CA VAL A 158 14.08 -6.89 -36.30
C VAL A 158 12.96 -6.42 -37.22
N ASP A 159 13.18 -6.61 -38.52
CA ASP A 159 12.18 -6.29 -39.55
C ASP A 159 11.07 -7.35 -39.54
N LEU A 160 9.92 -6.98 -38.98
CA LEU A 160 8.72 -7.81 -38.93
C LEU A 160 8.24 -8.22 -40.32
N ILE A 161 8.41 -7.34 -41.32
CA ILE A 161 7.93 -7.60 -42.67
C ILE A 161 8.72 -8.76 -43.27
N ALA A 162 10.06 -8.72 -43.15
CA ALA A 162 10.94 -9.78 -43.65
C ALA A 162 10.66 -11.12 -42.95
N ASN A 163 10.38 -11.09 -41.64
CA ASN A 163 10.10 -12.29 -40.85
C ASN A 163 8.68 -12.86 -41.09
N LEU A 164 7.72 -12.06 -41.54
CA LEU A 164 6.38 -12.52 -41.95
C LEU A 164 6.37 -13.15 -43.35
N THR A 165 7.27 -12.74 -44.23
CA THR A 165 7.36 -13.25 -45.61
C THR A 165 8.09 -14.59 -45.74
N HIS A 166 8.88 -15.00 -44.75
CA HIS A 166 9.58 -16.30 -44.73
C HIS A 166 9.31 -17.07 -43.42
N PRO A 167 8.11 -17.64 -43.26
CA PRO A 167 7.72 -18.35 -42.03
C PRO A 167 8.35 -19.75 -41.87
N ASP A 168 9.10 -20.22 -42.86
CA ASP A 168 9.50 -21.62 -42.96
C ASP A 168 10.66 -21.96 -42.00
N ASP A 169 10.32 -22.78 -41.00
CA ASP A 169 11.19 -23.50 -40.06
C ASP A 169 11.69 -22.78 -38.79
N GLN A 170 10.96 -21.78 -38.29
CA GLN A 170 11.33 -21.03 -37.09
C GLN A 170 10.59 -21.48 -35.81
N PHE A 171 10.70 -22.77 -35.43
CA PHE A 171 10.24 -23.25 -34.11
C PHE A 171 10.77 -22.38 -32.95
N MET A 172 11.99 -21.85 -33.11
CA MET A 172 12.63 -20.96 -32.15
C MET A 172 11.87 -19.65 -31.92
N ILE A 173 11.19 -19.10 -32.93
CA ILE A 173 10.39 -17.88 -32.75
C ILE A 173 9.13 -18.18 -31.95
N TYR A 174 8.43 -19.27 -32.24
CA TYR A 174 7.27 -19.68 -31.43
C TYR A 174 7.68 -19.94 -29.98
N PHE A 175 8.81 -20.60 -29.75
CA PHE A 175 9.35 -20.81 -28.41
C PHE A 175 9.74 -19.50 -27.72
N ALA A 176 10.36 -18.56 -28.45
CA ALA A 176 10.71 -17.25 -27.93
C ALA A 176 9.45 -16.44 -27.56
N THR A 177 8.42 -16.40 -28.42
CA THR A 177 7.14 -15.75 -28.15
C THR A 177 6.44 -16.40 -26.95
N ALA A 178 6.41 -17.74 -26.89
CA ALA A 178 5.84 -18.47 -25.77
C ALA A 178 6.60 -18.19 -24.46
N SER A 179 7.93 -18.11 -24.49
CA SER A 179 8.74 -17.83 -23.30
C SER A 179 8.58 -16.39 -22.80
N ILE A 180 8.45 -15.41 -23.70
CA ILE A 180 8.10 -14.02 -23.35
C ILE A 180 6.72 -13.99 -22.69
N PHE A 181 5.72 -14.62 -23.32
CA PHE A 181 4.38 -14.68 -22.76
C PHE A 181 4.36 -15.35 -21.38
N ALA A 182 5.06 -16.49 -21.23
CA ALA A 182 5.19 -17.21 -19.97
C ALA A 182 5.91 -16.38 -18.90
N GLY A 183 6.98 -15.68 -19.26
CA GLY A 183 7.75 -14.80 -18.36
C GLY A 183 6.91 -13.64 -17.86
N VAL A 184 6.24 -12.91 -18.76
CA VAL A 184 5.33 -11.81 -18.41
C VAL A 184 4.19 -12.32 -17.54
N SER A 185 3.58 -13.45 -17.91
CA SER A 185 2.53 -14.10 -17.13
C SER A 185 3.00 -14.45 -15.72
N PHE A 186 4.18 -15.05 -15.59
CA PHE A 186 4.74 -15.46 -14.31
C PHE A 186 5.02 -14.26 -13.41
N ILE A 187 5.68 -13.23 -13.96
CA ILE A 187 5.98 -11.99 -13.23
C ILE A 187 4.68 -11.32 -12.78
N TYR A 188 3.74 -11.13 -13.71
CA TYR A 188 2.45 -10.51 -13.42
C TYR A 188 1.70 -11.24 -12.30
N LEU A 189 1.50 -12.56 -12.42
CA LEU A 189 0.76 -13.34 -11.43
C LEU A 189 1.47 -13.36 -10.08
N THR A 190 2.80 -13.50 -10.07
CA THR A 190 3.58 -13.68 -8.84
C THR A 190 3.72 -12.37 -8.08
N VAL A 191 4.11 -11.27 -8.75
CA VAL A 191 4.30 -9.97 -8.10
C VAL A 191 2.99 -9.47 -7.50
N ASN A 192 1.90 -9.46 -8.27
CA ASN A 192 0.61 -8.99 -7.75
C ASN A 192 0.14 -9.83 -6.55
N ARG A 193 0.25 -11.15 -6.60
CA ARG A 193 -0.17 -12.03 -5.48
C ARG A 193 0.75 -11.97 -4.27
N MET A 194 2.04 -11.67 -4.44
CA MET A 194 2.96 -11.52 -3.31
C MET A 194 2.68 -10.24 -2.52
N PHE A 195 2.44 -9.12 -3.22
CA PHE A 195 2.28 -7.81 -2.56
C PHE A 195 0.83 -7.50 -2.20
N MET A 196 -0.12 -7.79 -3.08
CA MET A 196 -1.53 -7.45 -2.89
C MET A 196 -2.37 -8.64 -2.42
N GLY A 197 -1.82 -9.87 -2.50
CA GLY A 197 -2.58 -11.10 -2.25
C GLY A 197 -3.59 -11.45 -3.33
N ALA A 198 -3.74 -10.62 -4.36
CA ALA A 198 -4.66 -10.79 -5.46
C ALA A 198 -4.10 -10.14 -6.73
N THR A 199 -4.44 -10.70 -7.88
CA THR A 199 -4.30 -10.03 -9.18
C THR A 199 -5.43 -8.99 -9.36
N PRO A 200 -5.29 -8.02 -10.27
CA PRO A 200 -6.35 -7.07 -10.62
C PRO A 200 -7.70 -7.72 -10.92
N GLY A 201 -7.72 -8.83 -11.67
CA GLY A 201 -8.91 -9.62 -11.95
C GLY A 201 -9.46 -10.25 -10.68
N GLU A 202 -8.64 -10.96 -9.91
CA GLU A 202 -9.07 -11.54 -8.62
C GLU A 202 -9.63 -10.47 -7.68
N TRP A 203 -8.98 -9.31 -7.59
CA TRP A 203 -9.42 -8.16 -6.78
C TRP A 203 -10.80 -7.65 -7.20
N ALA A 204 -11.07 -7.54 -8.51
CA ALA A 204 -12.35 -7.10 -9.04
C ALA A 204 -13.52 -8.04 -8.69
N PHE A 205 -13.24 -9.31 -8.36
CA PHE A 205 -14.24 -10.32 -8.00
C PHE A 205 -14.14 -10.76 -6.53
N ASP A 206 -13.52 -9.95 -5.67
CA ASP A 206 -13.32 -10.21 -4.23
C ASP A 206 -12.59 -11.53 -3.93
N GLN A 207 -11.78 -12.01 -4.87
CA GLN A 207 -10.95 -13.20 -4.74
C GLN A 207 -9.52 -12.82 -4.33
N ARG A 208 -8.88 -13.70 -3.58
CA ARG A 208 -7.48 -13.57 -3.16
C ARG A 208 -6.83 -14.92 -2.97
N VAL A 209 -5.50 -14.94 -2.99
CA VAL A 209 -4.68 -16.09 -2.67
C VAL A 209 -4.20 -15.99 -1.22
N GLY A 210 -4.45 -17.04 -0.44
CA GLY A 210 -4.12 -17.12 0.98
C GLY A 210 -4.95 -16.19 1.85
N GLN A 211 -4.77 -16.35 3.17
CA GLN A 211 -5.32 -15.40 4.14
C GLN A 211 -4.35 -14.25 4.41
N PRO A 212 -4.84 -13.06 4.79
CA PRO A 212 -3.96 -11.96 5.16
C PRO A 212 -3.04 -12.29 6.36
N GLU A 213 -3.46 -13.23 7.21
CA GLU A 213 -2.65 -13.76 8.32
C GLU A 213 -1.45 -14.60 7.85
N GLU A 214 -1.51 -15.17 6.63
CA GLU A 214 -0.44 -16.00 6.06
C GLU A 214 0.61 -15.17 5.31
N THR A 215 0.26 -13.95 4.86
CA THR A 215 1.14 -13.04 4.12
C THR A 215 2.48 -12.75 4.79
N PRO A 216 2.59 -12.52 6.13
CA PRO A 216 3.89 -12.29 6.76
C PRO A 216 4.78 -13.53 6.86
N THR A 217 4.28 -14.72 6.48
CA THR A 217 5.07 -15.96 6.55
C THR A 217 6.11 -15.98 5.44
N GLY A 218 7.39 -16.20 5.75
CA GLY A 218 8.45 -16.24 4.72
C GLY A 218 8.22 -17.26 3.60
N LEU A 219 7.50 -18.36 3.88
CA LEU A 219 7.13 -19.38 2.89
C LEU A 219 5.95 -18.97 1.98
N TYR A 220 5.21 -17.91 2.30
CA TYR A 220 4.05 -17.48 1.52
C TYR A 220 4.44 -17.11 0.10
N GLY A 221 5.49 -16.29 -0.07
CA GLY A 221 6.00 -15.91 -1.39
C GLY A 221 6.39 -17.13 -2.24
N LEU A 222 7.03 -18.13 -1.63
CA LEU A 222 7.40 -19.37 -2.34
C LEU A 222 6.16 -20.17 -2.77
N LYS A 223 5.15 -20.30 -1.92
CA LYS A 223 3.89 -20.98 -2.27
C LYS A 223 3.16 -20.26 -3.42
N VAL A 224 3.15 -18.93 -3.39
CA VAL A 224 2.56 -18.09 -4.44
C VAL A 224 3.33 -18.26 -5.75
N ALA A 225 4.65 -18.19 -5.72
CA ALA A 225 5.49 -18.40 -6.90
C ALA A 225 5.30 -19.81 -7.47
N ALA A 226 5.26 -20.84 -6.63
CA ALA A 226 4.97 -22.22 -7.05
C ALA A 226 3.59 -22.34 -7.70
N ARG A 227 2.56 -21.68 -7.15
CA ARG A 227 1.21 -21.63 -7.75
C ARG A 227 1.23 -20.98 -9.13
N SER A 228 1.88 -19.83 -9.25
CA SER A 228 1.99 -19.11 -10.52
C SER A 228 2.78 -19.91 -11.56
N ALA A 229 3.90 -20.53 -11.18
CA ALA A 229 4.68 -21.39 -12.06
C ALA A 229 3.86 -22.59 -12.55
N LEU A 230 3.12 -23.24 -11.64
CA LEU A 230 2.25 -24.35 -11.99
C LEU A 230 1.15 -23.93 -12.97
N VAL A 231 0.52 -22.76 -12.78
CA VAL A 231 -0.47 -22.21 -13.72
C VAL A 231 0.13 -21.91 -15.09
N VAL A 232 1.33 -21.32 -15.14
CA VAL A 232 2.00 -21.00 -16.40
C VAL A 232 2.43 -22.28 -17.14
N LEU A 233 2.98 -23.27 -16.44
CA LEU A 233 3.44 -24.53 -17.04
C LEU A 233 2.29 -25.38 -17.58
N THR A 234 1.15 -25.46 -16.88
CA THR A 234 -0.04 -26.17 -17.38
C THR A 234 -0.83 -25.38 -18.42
N GLY A 235 -0.51 -24.09 -18.58
CA GLY A 235 -1.29 -23.13 -19.34
C GLY A 235 -2.53 -22.64 -18.58
N PHE A 236 -3.02 -21.47 -18.99
CA PHE A 236 -4.17 -20.75 -18.40
C PHE A 236 -5.52 -21.47 -18.54
N ILE A 237 -5.58 -22.61 -19.24
CA ILE A 237 -6.85 -23.29 -19.58
C ILE A 237 -7.00 -24.60 -18.79
N VAL A 238 -5.92 -25.37 -18.64
CA VAL A 238 -5.99 -26.75 -18.13
C VAL A 238 -6.43 -26.78 -16.65
N LEU A 239 -5.77 -26.01 -15.79
CA LEU A 239 -6.09 -26.00 -14.36
C LEU A 239 -7.44 -25.38 -14.02
N PRO A 240 -7.91 -24.32 -14.71
CA PRO A 240 -9.27 -23.85 -14.57
C PRO A 240 -10.32 -24.90 -14.90
N ILE A 241 -10.18 -25.59 -16.03
CA ILE A 241 -11.13 -26.65 -16.43
C ILE A 241 -11.13 -27.76 -15.38
N LEU A 242 -9.96 -28.20 -14.93
CA LEU A 242 -9.85 -29.20 -13.86
C LEU A 242 -10.47 -28.70 -12.55
N SER A 243 -10.25 -27.44 -12.17
CA SER A 243 -10.82 -26.88 -10.94
C SER A 243 -12.35 -26.80 -10.99
N VAL A 244 -12.91 -26.46 -12.16
CA VAL A 244 -14.36 -26.45 -12.38
C VAL A 244 -14.91 -27.88 -12.34
N LEU A 245 -14.24 -28.84 -13.02
CA LEU A 245 -14.67 -30.23 -13.08
C LEU A 245 -14.70 -30.90 -11.69
N PHE A 246 -13.71 -30.62 -10.84
CA PHE A 246 -13.61 -31.18 -9.49
C PHE A 246 -14.23 -30.30 -8.40
N ASN A 247 -14.76 -29.12 -8.77
CA ASN A 247 -15.28 -28.09 -7.86
C ASN A 247 -14.31 -27.80 -6.68
N LYS A 248 -13.01 -27.79 -6.98
CA LYS A 248 -11.91 -27.71 -6.01
C LYS A 248 -10.77 -26.88 -6.59
N ASP A 249 -10.13 -26.07 -5.76
CA ASP A 249 -8.90 -25.35 -6.13
C ASP A 249 -7.70 -26.31 -6.19
N VAL A 250 -7.54 -26.99 -7.33
CA VAL A 250 -6.46 -27.99 -7.53
C VAL A 250 -5.08 -27.35 -7.37
N ALA A 251 -4.89 -26.16 -7.95
CA ALA A 251 -3.63 -25.43 -7.87
C ALA A 251 -3.27 -25.07 -6.42
N GLY A 252 -4.26 -24.64 -5.63
CA GLY A 252 -4.06 -24.34 -4.21
C GLY A 252 -3.93 -25.56 -3.31
N GLN A 253 -4.46 -26.72 -3.72
CA GLN A 253 -4.24 -27.98 -3.01
C GLN A 253 -2.80 -28.49 -3.18
N ILE A 254 -2.25 -28.37 -4.38
CA ILE A 254 -0.88 -28.81 -4.70
C ILE A 254 0.15 -27.89 -4.03
N THR A 255 -0.06 -26.58 -4.13
CA THR A 255 0.94 -25.58 -3.68
C THR A 255 0.73 -25.08 -2.26
N GLY A 256 -0.44 -25.35 -1.67
CA GLY A 256 -0.84 -24.85 -0.36
C GLY A 256 -1.29 -23.39 -0.34
N ALA A 257 -1.15 -22.65 -1.45
CA ALA A 257 -1.66 -21.28 -1.59
C ALA A 257 -3.11 -21.32 -2.09
N ARG A 258 -4.10 -21.31 -1.20
CA ARG A 258 -5.52 -21.51 -1.55
C ARG A 258 -6.23 -20.23 -2.01
N LEU A 259 -7.17 -20.36 -2.93
CA LEU A 259 -8.09 -19.27 -3.32
C LEU A 259 -9.19 -19.08 -2.27
N MET A 260 -9.39 -17.84 -1.88
CA MET A 260 -10.38 -17.40 -0.90
C MET A 260 -11.19 -16.25 -1.50
N ARG A 261 -12.47 -16.16 -1.15
CA ARG A 261 -13.37 -15.05 -1.50
C ARG A 261 -13.87 -14.38 -0.23
N LYS A 262 -13.96 -13.05 -0.25
CA LYS A 262 -14.59 -12.29 0.84
C LYS A 262 -16.10 -12.60 0.86
N ALA A 263 -16.62 -12.99 2.02
CA ALA A 263 -18.02 -13.35 2.23
C ALA A 263 -18.92 -12.14 2.48
#